data_AF-A0A935S2S4-F1
#
_entry.id   AF-A0A935S2S4-F1
#
_cell.length_a   1.000
_cell.length_b   1.000
_cell.length_c   1.000
_cell.angle_alpha   90.00
_cell.angle_beta   90.00
_cell.angle_gamma   90.00
#
_symmetry.space_group_name_H-M   'P 1'
#
loop_
_entity.id
_entity.type
_entity.pdbx_description
1 polymer ?
#
loop_
_entity_poly.entity_id
_entity_poly.type
_entity_poly.pdbx_seq_one_letter_code
_entity_poly.pdbx_strand_id
1 'polypeptide(L)'
;MNERDFGFKVIEQGTLTKVNLVAPYSPSWRAGIFNNDDVIAVNGTVVRNNLNQLLNYYSNQKSIDITIISQEKLRTVTLQKDEKEQTWFFKSKLSILAQSADKQKDSFNIWKTF
;
A
#
# COMPACT_ATOMS: atom_id res chain seq x y z
N MET A 1 6.78 1.22 -7.74
CA MET A 1 6.47 0.49 -6.52
C MET A 1 5.32 1.21 -5.89
N ASN A 2 4.55 0.51 -5.09
CA ASN A 2 3.47 1.07 -4.33
C ASN A 2 3.48 0.50 -2.91
N GLU A 3 2.76 1.12 -1.99
CA GLU A 3 2.57 0.64 -0.62
C GLU A 3 2.07 -0.81 -0.59
N ARG A 4 1.27 -1.17 -1.61
CA ARG A 4 0.72 -2.52 -1.84
C ARG A 4 1.77 -3.58 -2.17
N ASP A 5 2.95 -3.20 -2.65
CA ASP A 5 4.05 -4.13 -2.95
C ASP A 5 4.80 -4.56 -1.67
N PHE A 6 4.62 -3.82 -0.58
CA PHE A 6 5.31 -4.04 0.69
C PHE A 6 4.35 -4.35 1.84
N GLY A 7 3.06 -4.15 1.63
CA GLY A 7 2.01 -4.52 2.58
C GLY A 7 1.94 -3.60 3.79
N PHE A 8 2.03 -2.29 3.54
CA PHE A 8 1.61 -1.27 4.48
C PHE A 8 0.64 -0.28 3.83
N LYS A 9 -0.01 0.56 4.64
CA LYS A 9 -0.71 1.77 4.20
C LYS A 9 -0.34 2.91 5.11
N VAL A 10 -0.33 4.11 4.56
CA VAL A 10 -0.14 5.34 5.34
C VAL A 10 -1.40 6.21 5.34
N ILE A 11 -1.44 7.13 6.29
CA ILE A 11 -2.33 8.28 6.32
C ILE A 11 -1.47 9.54 6.44
N GLU A 12 -1.86 10.59 5.73
CA GLU A 12 -1.21 11.89 5.87
C GLU A 12 -1.92 12.69 6.96
N GLN A 13 -1.16 13.13 7.97
CA GLN A 13 -1.63 13.97 9.07
C GLN A 13 -0.80 15.25 9.06
N GLY A 14 -1.30 16.27 8.35
CA GLY A 14 -0.56 17.51 8.13
C GLY A 14 0.69 17.27 7.28
N THR A 15 1.88 17.40 7.87
CA THR A 15 3.16 17.13 7.21
C THR A 15 3.73 15.74 7.51
N LEU A 16 3.07 14.98 8.39
CA LEU A 16 3.51 13.66 8.80
C LEU A 16 2.84 12.59 7.94
N THR A 17 3.61 11.60 7.52
CA THR A 17 3.11 10.41 6.84
C THR A 17 3.17 9.24 7.83
N LYS A 18 2.03 8.87 8.42
CA LYS A 18 1.96 7.88 9.50
C LYS A 18 1.48 6.53 8.96
N VAL A 19 2.13 5.44 9.35
CA VAL A 19 1.68 4.08 9.04
C VAL A 19 0.38 3.80 9.77
N ASN A 20 -0.66 3.42 9.02
CA ASN A 20 -1.99 3.12 9.56
C ASN A 20 -2.26 1.62 9.60
N LEU A 21 -1.81 0.88 8.57
CA LEU A 21 -2.02 -0.57 8.48
C LEU A 21 -0.73 -1.26 8.02
N VAL A 22 -0.50 -2.45 8.57
CA VAL A 22 0.56 -3.36 8.13
C VAL A 22 -0.07 -4.74 7.98
N ALA A 23 0.07 -5.34 6.81
CA ALA A 23 -0.48 -6.66 6.53
C ALA A 23 0.40 -7.76 7.19
N PRO A 24 -0.19 -8.78 7.83
CA PRO A 24 0.58 -9.89 8.38
C PRO A 24 1.47 -10.56 7.34
N TYR A 25 2.69 -10.94 7.76
CA TYR A 25 3.70 -11.62 6.93
C TYR A 25 4.19 -10.84 5.70
N SER A 26 3.80 -9.57 5.53
CA SER A 26 4.28 -8.71 4.45
C SER A 26 5.76 -8.30 4.64
N PRO A 27 6.43 -7.78 3.59
CA PRO A 27 7.75 -7.18 3.72
C PRO A 27 7.84 -6.16 4.86
N SER A 28 6.86 -5.27 4.99
CA SER A 28 6.82 -4.27 6.07
C SER A 28 6.67 -4.91 7.45
N TRP A 29 5.86 -5.97 7.57
CA TRP A 29 5.72 -6.71 8.83
C TRP A 29 7.03 -7.40 9.23
N ARG A 30 7.68 -8.10 8.28
CA ARG A 30 8.96 -8.77 8.51
C ARG A 30 10.08 -7.79 8.86
N ALA A 31 10.02 -6.57 8.31
CA ALA A 31 10.93 -5.48 8.64
C ALA A 31 10.61 -4.78 9.99
N GLY A 32 9.58 -5.23 10.70
CA GLY A 32 9.19 -4.70 12.01
C GLY A 32 8.57 -3.31 11.96
N ILE A 33 8.00 -2.90 10.82
CA ILE A 33 7.20 -1.67 10.74
C ILE A 33 5.87 -1.92 11.45
N PHE A 34 5.47 -0.99 12.31
CA PHE A 34 4.24 -1.07 13.08
C PHE A 34 3.27 0.06 12.75
N ASN A 35 2.01 -0.14 13.13
CA ASN A 35 1.02 0.93 13.13
C ASN A 35 1.51 2.08 14.03
N ASN A 36 1.25 3.32 13.60
CA ASN A 36 1.69 4.57 14.21
C ASN A 36 3.18 4.90 14.04
N ASP A 37 3.97 4.12 13.31
CA ASP A 37 5.31 4.57 12.91
C ASP A 37 5.19 5.74 11.92
N ASP A 38 6.09 6.72 12.02
CA ASP A 38 6.11 7.87 11.11
C ASP A 38 7.14 7.62 10.01
N VAL A 39 6.70 7.61 8.75
CA VAL A 39 7.57 7.46 7.59
C VAL A 39 8.17 8.81 7.24
N ILE A 40 9.49 8.92 7.31
CA ILE A 40 10.18 10.19 7.12
C ILE A 40 11.05 10.25 5.87
N ALA A 41 11.52 9.12 5.34
CA ALA A 41 12.32 9.09 4.12
C ALA A 41 12.21 7.76 3.37
N VAL A 42 12.43 7.82 2.05
CA VAL A 42 12.61 6.66 1.17
C VAL A 42 13.92 6.82 0.42
N ASN A 43 14.82 5.84 0.53
CA ASN A 43 16.17 5.85 -0.06
C ASN A 43 16.93 7.16 0.23
N GLY A 44 16.85 7.65 1.47
CA GLY A 44 17.49 8.90 1.89
C GLY A 44 16.78 10.19 1.44
N THR A 45 15.70 10.11 0.67
CA THR A 45 14.90 11.27 0.25
C THR A 45 13.74 11.49 1.22
N VAL A 46 13.64 12.70 1.79
CA VAL A 46 12.61 13.06 2.77
C VAL A 46 11.21 12.99 2.17
N VAL A 47 10.28 12.40 2.92
CA VAL A 47 8.86 12.34 2.60
C VAL A 47 8.18 13.64 3.05
N ARG A 48 7.50 14.31 2.11
CA ARG A 48 6.70 15.52 2.34
C ARG A 48 5.38 15.39 1.59
N ASN A 49 4.48 14.55 2.09
CA ASN A 49 3.17 14.24 1.46
C ASN A 49 3.30 13.77 0.00
N ASN A 50 4.42 13.10 -0.29
CA ASN A 50 4.80 12.65 -1.62
C ASN A 50 5.29 11.20 -1.60
N LEU A 51 4.95 10.43 -0.55
CA LEU A 51 5.40 9.05 -0.41
C LEU A 51 5.09 8.23 -1.66
N ASN A 52 3.85 8.30 -2.15
CA ASN A 52 3.43 7.58 -3.34
C ASN A 52 4.23 7.98 -4.59
N GLN A 53 4.61 9.26 -4.73
CA GLN A 53 5.46 9.71 -5.83
C GLN A 53 6.87 9.13 -5.71
N LEU A 54 7.44 9.11 -4.50
CA LEU A 54 8.76 8.53 -4.23
C LEU A 54 8.78 7.01 -4.50
N LEU A 55 7.77 6.27 -4.04
CA LEU A 55 7.65 4.83 -4.32
C LEU A 55 7.50 4.55 -5.83
N ASN A 56 6.78 5.40 -6.55
CA ASN A 56 6.69 5.29 -8.00
C ASN A 56 8.02 5.59 -8.69
N TYR A 57 8.76 6.59 -8.21
CA TYR A 57 10.09 6.95 -8.72
C TYR A 57 11.07 5.77 -8.60
N TYR A 58 11.07 5.07 -7.46
CA TYR A 58 11.92 3.89 -7.25
C TYR A 58 11.34 2.57 -7.80
N SER A 59 10.35 2.64 -8.69
CA SER A 59 9.59 1.46 -9.14
C SER A 59 10.39 0.31 -9.72
N ASN A 60 11.46 0.64 -10.44
CA ASN A 60 12.33 -0.33 -11.12
C ASN A 60 13.28 -1.06 -10.18
N GLN A 61 13.38 -0.65 -8.91
CA GLN A 61 14.22 -1.32 -7.93
C GLN A 61 13.53 -2.61 -7.43
N LYS A 62 14.31 -3.49 -6.80
CA LYS A 62 13.78 -4.68 -6.10
C LYS A 62 13.57 -4.43 -4.61
N SER A 63 14.31 -3.48 -4.06
CA SER A 63 14.28 -3.10 -2.66
C SER A 63 14.31 -1.58 -2.49
N ILE A 64 13.82 -1.11 -1.35
CA ILE A 64 13.91 0.29 -0.92
C ILE A 64 14.26 0.34 0.56
N ASP A 65 14.97 1.38 0.95
CA ASP A 65 15.20 1.71 2.35
C ASP A 65 14.14 2.72 2.79
N ILE A 66 13.41 2.40 3.85
CA ILE A 66 12.47 3.33 4.48
C ILE A 66 13.04 3.73 5.83
N THR A 67 13.19 5.03 6.04
CA THR A 67 13.48 5.58 7.35
C THR A 67 12.19 5.96 8.04
N ILE A 68 12.01 5.46 9.26
CA ILE A 68 10.85 5.70 10.11
C ILE A 68 11.26 6.19 11.50
N ILE A 69 10.34 6.88 12.16
CA ILE A 69 10.37 7.09 13.60
C ILE A 69 9.41 6.07 14.22
N SER A 70 9.93 5.24 15.11
CA SER A 70 9.17 4.21 15.81
C SER A 70 9.52 4.27 17.29
N GLN A 71 8.53 4.51 18.15
CA GLN A 71 8.75 4.69 19.60
C GLN A 71 9.84 5.73 19.90
N GLU A 72 9.76 6.91 19.27
CA GLU A 72 10.74 8.01 19.40
C GLU A 72 12.17 7.67 18.94
N LYS A 73 12.35 6.55 18.23
CA LYS A 73 13.65 6.13 17.69
C LYS A 73 13.64 6.17 16.18
N LEU A 74 14.68 6.79 15.63
CA LEU A 74 14.94 6.78 14.20
C LEU A 74 15.48 5.41 13.80
N ARG A 75 14.88 4.79 12.78
CA ARG A 75 15.31 3.50 12.23
C ARG A 75 15.20 3.51 10.73
N THR A 76 16.15 2.87 10.05
CA THR A 76 16.06 2.58 8.62
C THR A 76 15.89 1.09 8.42
N VAL A 77 14.91 0.70 7.63
CA VAL A 77 14.63 -0.70 7.31
C VAL A 77 14.58 -0.89 5.80
N THR A 78 15.17 -1.98 5.32
CA THR A 78 15.14 -2.34 3.90
C THR A 78 13.93 -3.23 3.63
N LEU A 79 13.07 -2.79 2.71
CA LEU A 79 11.93 -3.54 2.22
C LEU A 79 12.25 -4.14 0.86
N GLN A 80 12.09 -5.45 0.73
CA GLN A 80 12.23 -6.16 -0.54
C GLN A 80 10.85 -6.54 -1.07
N LYS A 81 10.64 -6.37 -2.37
CA LYS A 81 9.44 -6.91 -3.03
C LYS A 81 9.39 -8.41 -2.82
N ASP A 82 8.18 -8.95 -2.71
CA ASP A 82 8.00 -10.38 -2.66
C ASP A 82 8.38 -11.02 -4.01
N GLU A 83 9.14 -12.11 -3.98
CA GLU A 83 9.61 -12.81 -5.18
C GLU A 83 8.45 -13.36 -6.01
N LYS A 84 7.31 -13.67 -5.37
CA LYS A 84 6.10 -14.16 -6.04
C LYS A 84 5.18 -13.03 -6.50
N GLU A 85 5.65 -11.78 -6.42
CA GLU A 85 4.88 -10.57 -6.70
C GLU A 85 3.56 -10.51 -5.92
N GLN A 86 3.54 -11.11 -4.73
CA GLN A 86 2.39 -10.99 -3.85
C GLN A 86 2.22 -9.52 -3.46
N THR A 87 0.98 -9.03 -3.61
CA THR A 87 0.60 -7.68 -3.19
C THR A 87 -0.48 -7.72 -2.12
N TRP A 88 -0.66 -6.61 -1.40
CA TRP A 88 -1.62 -6.49 -0.31
C TRP A 88 -2.66 -5.40 -0.60
N PHE A 89 -3.73 -5.41 0.19
CA PHE A 89 -4.80 -4.40 0.18
C PHE A 89 -5.49 -4.21 -1.19
N PHE A 90 -5.98 -5.31 -1.76
CA PHE A 90 -6.70 -5.30 -3.03
C PHE A 90 -7.96 -4.41 -2.99
N LYS A 91 -8.05 -3.51 -3.96
CA LYS A 91 -9.29 -2.80 -4.28
C LYS A 91 -9.99 -3.58 -5.38
N SER A 92 -10.98 -4.39 -5.02
CA SER A 92 -11.84 -5.04 -6.00
C SER A 92 -12.73 -3.99 -6.66
N LYS A 93 -12.70 -3.91 -7.99
CA LYS A 93 -13.61 -3.08 -8.76
C LYS A 93 -14.65 -3.97 -9.42
N LEU A 94 -15.91 -3.77 -9.07
CA LEU A 94 -17.01 -4.37 -9.81
C LEU A 94 -17.27 -3.54 -11.06
N SER A 95 -17.41 -4.20 -12.20
CA SER A 95 -17.79 -3.58 -13.46
C SER A 95 -18.86 -4.44 -14.13
N ILE A 96 -19.84 -3.80 -14.76
CA ILE A 96 -20.84 -4.51 -15.56
C ILE A 96 -20.13 -5.03 -16.82
N LEU A 97 -20.36 -6.31 -17.16
CA LEU A 97 -19.83 -6.89 -18.38
C LEU A 97 -20.43 -6.18 -19.61
N ALA A 98 -19.58 -5.79 -20.56
CA ALA A 98 -19.99 -5.08 -21.78
C ALA A 98 -20.97 -5.90 -22.64
N GLN A 99 -20.84 -7.23 -22.62
CA GLN A 99 -21.80 -8.16 -23.22
C GLN A 99 -22.30 -9.09 -22.12
N SER A 100 -23.45 -8.74 -21.55
CA SER A 100 -24.18 -9.57 -20.60
C SER A 100 -25.34 -10.27 -21.30
N ALA A 101 -25.54 -11.55 -21.01
CA ALA A 101 -26.72 -12.28 -21.46
C ALA A 101 -27.97 -11.68 -20.83
N ASP A 102 -29.13 -11.77 -21.50
CA ASP A 102 -30.35 -11.11 -21.01
C ASP A 102 -30.76 -11.61 -19.62
N LYS A 103 -30.59 -12.91 -19.33
CA LYS A 103 -30.78 -13.47 -17.98
C LYS A 103 -29.91 -12.82 -16.89
N GLN A 104 -28.69 -12.38 -17.24
CA GLN A 104 -27.79 -11.71 -16.31
C GLN A 104 -28.24 -10.27 -16.04
N LYS A 105 -28.77 -9.58 -17.06
CA LYS A 105 -29.35 -8.23 -16.91
C LYS A 105 -30.61 -8.27 -16.04
N ASP A 106 -31.48 -9.25 -16.27
CA ASP A 106 -32.71 -9.42 -15.50
C ASP A 106 -32.42 -9.71 -14.03
N SER A 107 -31.50 -10.64 -13.77
CA SER A 107 -31.05 -10.96 -12.40
C SER A 107 -30.45 -9.72 -11.69
N PHE A 108 -29.63 -8.93 -12.40
CA PHE A 108 -29.06 -7.70 -11.86
C PHE A 108 -30.13 -6.62 -11.61
N ASN A 109 -31.14 -6.51 -12.46
CA ASN A 109 -32.25 -5.58 -12.28
C ASN A 109 -33.09 -5.92 -11.05
N ILE A 110 -33.36 -7.21 -10.81
CA ILE A 110 -34.03 -7.68 -9.59
C ILE A 110 -33.18 -7.35 -8.35
N TRP A 111 -31.87 -7.64 -8.40
CA TRP A 111 -30.97 -7.38 -7.27
C TRP A 111 -30.89 -5.89 -6.89
N LYS A 112 -30.90 -4.97 -7.87
CA LYS A 112 -30.88 -3.52 -7.60
C LYS A 112 -32.11 -2.97 -6.87
N THR A 113 -33.23 -3.69 -6.93
CA THR A 113 -34.50 -3.25 -6.34
C THR A 113 -34.73 -3.78 -4.93
N PHE A 114 -33.83 -4.62 -4.41
CA PHE A 114 -33.72 -4.95 -2.99
C PHE A 114 -32.84 -3.90 -2.28
#